data_AF-J0D8M3-F1
#
_entry.id   AF-J0D8M3-F1
#
_cell.length_a   1.000
_cell.length_b   1.000
_cell.length_c   1.000
_cell.angle_alpha   90.00
_cell.angle_beta   90.00
_cell.angle_gamma   90.00
#
_symmetry.space_group_name_H-M   'P 1'
#
loop_
_entity.id
_entity.type
_entity.pdbx_description
1 polymer ?
#
loop_
_entity_poly.entity_id
_entity_poly.type
_entity_poly.pdbx_seq_one_letter_code
_entity_poly.pdbx_strand_id
1 'polypeptide(L)'
;LSIVEDVQFWAQLKSILLHLEPLARAANITQGDGARLDVVLVTLANLFHYFMSTPGLCAEAVAAVLASLEKRWAQADQDVFLLALIFNPYIRLDCFADDSPFRTAGQIRQMAEAAFERFYGVPAGLDFTGELIDYLHRRGHWSPDSMNLKNEKARATAEGKQVNMLNIWRTWTPIADAEAPDTLPASGAGRLALLATRLLSVVPNSAGTERIFSLFGFVHTKHRNRLTKDKVRKQVLVRVDTARRYGSGVNHSRKRKFGAD
;
A
#
# COMPACT_ATOMS: atom_id res chain seq x y z
N LEU A 1 -12.11 -31.88 28.57
CA LEU A 1 -13.17 -32.31 27.64
C LEU A 1 -14.42 -31.42 27.77
N SER A 2 -14.83 -31.05 28.99
CA SER A 2 -16.01 -30.19 29.26
C SER A 2 -16.12 -28.89 28.45
N ILE A 3 -15.03 -28.12 28.26
CA ILE A 3 -15.05 -26.87 27.46
C ILE A 3 -15.30 -27.14 25.97
N VAL A 4 -14.83 -28.27 25.45
CA VAL A 4 -15.00 -28.64 24.03
C VAL A 4 -16.46 -29.04 23.75
N GLU A 5 -17.17 -29.52 24.75
CA GLU A 5 -18.59 -29.90 24.68
C GLU A 5 -19.54 -28.73 24.95
N ASP A 6 -19.02 -27.59 25.42
CA ASP A 6 -19.83 -26.40 25.70
C ASP A 6 -20.17 -25.63 24.41
N VAL A 7 -21.44 -25.65 24.04
CA VAL A 7 -21.97 -24.94 22.86
C VAL A 7 -21.81 -23.42 23.00
N GLN A 8 -21.90 -22.88 24.22
CA GLN A 8 -21.76 -21.43 24.46
C GLN A 8 -20.33 -20.97 24.22
N PHE A 9 -19.34 -21.77 24.62
CA PHE A 9 -17.93 -21.48 24.32
C PHE A 9 -17.70 -21.30 22.80
N TRP A 10 -18.22 -22.21 21.97
CA TRP A 10 -18.07 -22.12 20.51
C TRP A 10 -18.85 -20.95 19.90
N ALA A 11 -20.03 -20.62 20.43
CA ALA A 11 -20.80 -19.46 19.99
C ALA A 11 -20.05 -18.15 20.30
N GLN A 12 -19.48 -18.03 21.49
CA GLN A 12 -18.66 -16.89 21.89
C GLN A 12 -17.37 -16.79 21.06
N LEU A 13 -16.69 -17.92 20.82
CA LEU A 13 -15.50 -17.95 19.98
C LEU A 13 -15.80 -17.49 18.54
N LYS A 14 -16.93 -17.94 17.96
CA LYS A 14 -17.39 -17.45 16.64
C LYS A 14 -17.64 -15.95 16.65
N SER A 15 -18.27 -15.43 17.71
CA SER A 15 -18.48 -13.98 17.87
C SER A 15 -17.15 -13.23 17.90
N ILE A 16 -16.16 -13.68 18.68
CA ILE A 16 -14.83 -13.06 18.73
C ILE A 16 -14.16 -13.10 17.36
N LEU A 17 -14.25 -14.23 16.64
CA LEU A 17 -13.67 -14.36 15.30
C LEU A 17 -14.25 -13.35 14.30
N LEU A 18 -15.55 -13.05 14.37
CA LEU A 18 -16.17 -12.01 13.53
C LEU A 18 -15.55 -10.62 13.75
N HIS A 19 -15.09 -10.32 14.97
CA HIS A 19 -14.41 -9.05 15.26
C HIS A 19 -12.95 -9.08 14.83
N LEU A 20 -12.24 -10.19 15.06
CA LEU A 20 -10.79 -10.27 14.87
C LEU A 20 -10.36 -10.53 13.42
N GLU A 21 -11.14 -11.29 12.65
CA GLU A 21 -10.81 -11.63 11.27
C GLU A 21 -10.59 -10.40 10.36
N PRO A 22 -11.50 -9.40 10.30
CA PRO A 22 -11.27 -8.22 9.48
C PRO A 22 -10.00 -7.46 9.90
N LEU A 23 -9.73 -7.37 11.20
CA LEU A 23 -8.52 -6.72 11.74
C LEU A 23 -7.25 -7.50 11.35
N ALA A 24 -7.27 -8.82 11.43
CA ALA A 24 -6.16 -9.67 11.03
C ALA A 24 -5.88 -9.56 9.52
N ARG A 25 -6.92 -9.53 8.69
CA ARG A 25 -6.79 -9.30 7.24
C ARG A 25 -6.17 -7.93 6.95
N ALA A 26 -6.67 -6.88 7.61
CA ALA A 26 -6.12 -5.54 7.45
C ALA A 26 -4.66 -5.43 7.90
N ALA A 27 -4.29 -6.05 9.02
CA ALA A 27 -2.90 -6.11 9.49
C ALA A 27 -2.00 -6.79 8.45
N ASN A 28 -2.41 -7.94 7.91
CA ASN A 28 -1.66 -8.65 6.88
C ASN A 28 -1.49 -7.81 5.58
N ILE A 29 -2.54 -7.10 5.15
CA ILE A 29 -2.48 -6.23 3.96
C ILE A 29 -1.49 -5.07 4.21
N THR A 30 -1.64 -4.38 5.34
CA THR A 30 -0.85 -3.18 5.67
C THR A 30 0.61 -3.48 6.02
N GLN A 31 0.95 -4.71 6.39
CA GLN A 31 2.32 -5.17 6.62
C GLN A 31 2.98 -5.78 5.35
N GLY A 32 2.21 -5.96 4.28
CA GLY A 32 2.71 -6.48 3.02
C GLY A 32 3.67 -5.53 2.32
N ASP A 33 4.50 -6.06 1.41
CA ASP A 33 5.41 -5.25 0.58
C ASP A 33 4.66 -4.32 -0.38
N GLY A 34 3.41 -4.65 -0.71
CA GLY A 34 2.53 -3.85 -1.57
C GLY A 34 1.64 -2.86 -0.84
N ALA A 35 1.83 -2.67 0.48
CA ALA A 35 1.03 -1.76 1.30
C ALA A 35 1.33 -0.30 0.97
N ARG A 36 0.92 0.17 -0.20
CA ARG A 36 1.06 1.57 -0.61
C ARG A 36 0.00 2.42 0.09
N LEU A 37 0.15 3.74 0.05
CA LEU A 37 -0.79 4.68 0.68
C LEU A 37 -2.25 4.44 0.25
N ASP A 38 -2.51 4.20 -1.04
CA ASP A 38 -3.84 3.89 -1.56
C ASP A 38 -4.42 2.60 -0.97
N VAL A 39 -3.60 1.54 -0.90
CA VAL A 39 -3.98 0.25 -0.31
C VAL A 39 -4.30 0.39 1.17
N VAL A 40 -3.52 1.17 1.91
CA VAL A 40 -3.77 1.42 3.35
C VAL A 40 -5.07 2.18 3.54
N LEU A 41 -5.33 3.24 2.77
CA LEU A 41 -6.57 4.01 2.87
C LEU A 41 -7.80 3.15 2.55
N VAL A 42 -7.77 2.37 1.47
CA VAL A 42 -8.86 1.43 1.12
C VAL A 42 -9.06 0.39 2.23
N THR A 43 -7.99 -0.08 2.85
CA THR A 43 -8.07 -1.04 3.96
C THR A 43 -8.75 -0.41 5.19
N LEU A 44 -8.41 0.83 5.54
CA LEU A 44 -9.07 1.55 6.63
C LEU A 44 -10.55 1.80 6.34
N ALA A 45 -10.88 2.23 5.13
CA ALA A 45 -12.27 2.44 4.69
C ALA A 45 -13.09 1.13 4.74
N ASN A 46 -12.51 0.02 4.27
CA ASN A 46 -13.17 -1.29 4.33
C ASN A 46 -13.40 -1.76 5.78
N LEU A 47 -12.45 -1.53 6.68
CA LEU A 47 -12.64 -1.83 8.11
C LEU A 47 -13.77 -0.98 8.69
N PHE A 48 -13.75 0.32 8.43
CA PHE A 48 -14.78 1.23 8.93
C PHE A 48 -16.17 0.78 8.46
N HIS A 49 -16.32 0.50 7.16
CA HIS A 49 -17.56 0.01 6.59
C HIS A 49 -17.98 -1.34 7.18
N TYR A 50 -17.05 -2.29 7.32
CA TYR A 50 -17.32 -3.59 7.93
C TYR A 50 -17.92 -3.45 9.34
N PHE A 51 -17.29 -2.66 10.21
CA PHE A 51 -17.76 -2.50 11.59
C PHE A 51 -19.04 -1.67 11.70
N MET A 52 -19.31 -0.76 10.77
CA MET A 52 -20.57 -0.02 10.71
C MET A 52 -21.74 -0.86 10.18
N SER A 53 -21.50 -1.75 9.22
CA SER A 53 -22.56 -2.40 8.45
C SER A 53 -22.80 -3.87 8.80
N THR A 54 -21.92 -4.50 9.60
CA THR A 54 -22.06 -5.91 9.98
C THR A 54 -23.00 -6.07 11.18
N PRO A 55 -24.16 -6.71 11.03
CA PRO A 55 -25.06 -6.97 12.15
C PRO A 55 -24.49 -8.05 13.07
N GLY A 56 -24.90 -8.01 14.35
CA GLY A 56 -24.52 -9.04 15.34
C GLY A 56 -23.13 -8.87 15.96
N LEU A 57 -22.41 -7.79 15.62
CA LEU A 57 -21.20 -7.40 16.33
C LEU A 57 -21.53 -6.78 17.69
N CYS A 58 -20.62 -6.90 18.64
CA CYS A 58 -20.71 -6.28 19.96
C CYS A 58 -20.60 -4.76 19.81
N ALA A 59 -21.63 -4.03 20.26
CA ALA A 59 -21.71 -2.58 20.12
C ALA A 59 -20.52 -1.84 20.76
N GLU A 60 -20.07 -2.30 21.93
CA GLU A 60 -18.90 -1.71 22.63
C GLU A 60 -17.61 -1.89 21.82
N ALA A 61 -17.41 -3.10 21.27
CA ALA A 61 -16.24 -3.39 20.44
C ALA A 61 -16.28 -2.59 19.13
N VAL A 62 -17.44 -2.50 18.48
CA VAL A 62 -17.65 -1.67 17.28
C VAL A 62 -17.30 -0.21 17.57
N ALA A 63 -17.86 0.36 18.64
CA ALA A 63 -17.60 1.75 19.02
C ALA A 63 -16.11 2.00 19.28
N ALA A 64 -15.45 1.10 20.00
CA ALA A 64 -14.02 1.20 20.28
C ALA A 64 -13.16 1.11 19.01
N VAL A 65 -13.50 0.21 18.08
CA VAL A 65 -12.78 0.05 16.81
C VAL A 65 -12.98 1.29 15.92
N LEU A 66 -14.21 1.77 15.74
CA LEU A 66 -14.49 2.95 14.93
C LEU A 66 -13.79 4.19 15.49
N ALA A 67 -13.84 4.41 16.81
CA ALA A 67 -13.11 5.49 17.46
C ALA A 67 -11.58 5.39 17.25
N SER A 68 -11.03 4.16 17.28
CA SER A 68 -9.62 3.92 17.01
C SER A 68 -9.22 4.18 15.55
N LEU A 69 -10.10 3.86 14.59
CA LEU A 69 -9.89 4.13 13.18
C LEU A 69 -9.92 5.64 12.91
N GLU A 70 -10.95 6.34 13.39
CA GLU A 70 -11.08 7.80 13.26
C GLU A 70 -9.91 8.54 13.89
N LYS A 71 -9.52 8.15 15.11
CA LYS A 71 -8.36 8.74 15.79
C LYS A 71 -7.08 8.60 14.95
N ARG A 72 -6.85 7.44 14.34
CA ARG A 72 -5.68 7.22 13.48
C ARG A 72 -5.77 8.01 12.18
N TRP A 73 -6.95 8.10 11.59
CA TRP A 73 -7.17 8.88 10.38
C TRP A 73 -6.99 10.38 10.59
N ALA A 74 -7.43 10.91 11.73
CA ALA A 74 -7.24 12.32 12.11
C ALA A 74 -5.75 12.69 12.33
N GLN A 75 -4.90 11.72 12.64
CA GLN A 75 -3.45 11.92 12.81
C GLN A 75 -2.66 11.69 11.52
N ALA A 76 -3.29 11.17 10.47
CA ALA A 76 -2.63 10.87 9.20
C ALA A 76 -2.47 12.14 8.35
N ASP A 77 -1.51 12.11 7.44
CA ASP A 77 -1.36 13.12 6.39
C ASP A 77 -2.39 12.87 5.27
N GLN A 78 -3.65 13.21 5.55
CA GLN A 78 -4.83 12.79 4.79
C GLN A 78 -4.73 13.09 3.30
N ASP A 79 -4.25 14.28 2.94
CA ASP A 79 -4.11 14.72 1.55
C ASP A 79 -3.27 13.75 0.72
N VAL A 80 -2.19 13.21 1.28
CA VAL A 80 -1.29 12.30 0.56
C VAL A 80 -1.92 10.94 0.35
N PHE A 81 -2.67 10.45 1.34
CA PHE A 81 -3.42 9.20 1.22
C PHE A 81 -4.53 9.34 0.18
N LEU A 82 -5.27 10.45 0.20
CA LEU A 82 -6.32 10.76 -0.76
C LEU A 82 -5.75 10.91 -2.18
N LEU A 83 -4.66 11.65 -2.35
CA LEU A 83 -3.99 11.81 -3.65
C LEU A 83 -3.43 10.49 -4.17
N ALA A 84 -2.86 9.64 -3.31
CA ALA A 84 -2.40 8.31 -3.73
C ALA A 84 -3.57 7.46 -4.26
N LEU A 85 -4.73 7.53 -3.62
CA LEU A 85 -5.95 6.85 -4.08
C LEU A 85 -6.47 7.42 -5.40
N ILE A 86 -6.49 8.75 -5.54
CA ILE A 86 -6.90 9.45 -6.77
C ILE A 86 -5.94 9.12 -7.92
N PHE A 87 -4.63 9.04 -7.68
CA PHE A 87 -3.62 8.65 -8.66
C PHE A 87 -3.57 7.15 -8.95
N ASN A 88 -4.46 6.36 -8.36
CA ASN A 88 -4.71 5.01 -8.84
C ASN A 88 -5.60 5.07 -10.09
N PRO A 89 -5.10 4.77 -11.29
CA PRO A 89 -5.85 4.96 -12.54
C PRO A 89 -7.03 3.99 -12.70
N TYR A 90 -7.11 2.94 -11.87
CA TYR A 90 -8.24 2.00 -11.83
C TYR A 90 -9.36 2.45 -10.89
N ILE A 91 -9.10 3.43 -10.01
CA ILE A 91 -10.06 3.91 -9.01
C ILE A 91 -10.43 5.37 -9.32
N ARG A 92 -9.44 6.26 -9.37
CA ARG A 92 -9.63 7.71 -9.50
C ARG A 92 -10.67 8.22 -8.50
N LEU A 93 -11.81 8.70 -9.02
CA LEU A 93 -12.89 9.29 -8.25
C LEU A 93 -14.01 8.31 -7.90
N ASP A 94 -13.95 7.08 -8.42
CA ASP A 94 -15.05 6.11 -8.35
C ASP A 94 -15.35 5.64 -6.91
N CYS A 95 -14.40 5.85 -5.99
CA CYS A 95 -14.54 5.49 -4.57
C CYS A 95 -15.16 6.59 -3.70
N PHE A 96 -15.35 7.79 -4.21
CA PHE A 96 -15.96 8.90 -3.47
C PHE A 96 -17.45 9.00 -3.76
N ALA A 97 -18.25 9.36 -2.75
CA ALA A 97 -19.67 9.68 -2.94
C ALA A 97 -19.86 10.86 -3.91
N ASP A 98 -21.02 10.94 -4.56
CA ASP A 98 -21.31 11.95 -5.60
C ASP A 98 -21.25 13.39 -5.07
N ASP A 99 -21.64 13.59 -3.81
CA ASP A 99 -21.60 14.86 -3.08
C ASP A 99 -20.26 15.12 -2.37
N SER A 100 -19.28 14.22 -2.54
CA SER A 100 -18.00 14.33 -1.86
C SER A 100 -17.23 15.58 -2.31
N PRO A 101 -16.62 16.33 -1.38
CA PRO A 101 -15.67 17.40 -1.71
C PRO A 101 -14.58 16.92 -2.69
N PHE A 102 -14.10 15.70 -2.51
CA PHE A 102 -13.06 15.07 -3.32
C PHE A 102 -13.50 14.64 -4.73
N ARG A 103 -14.69 15.04 -5.19
CA ARG A 103 -15.06 15.02 -6.61
C ARG A 103 -14.94 16.38 -7.30
N THR A 104 -14.55 17.41 -6.56
CA THR A 104 -14.34 18.77 -7.08
C THR A 104 -12.89 18.95 -7.51
N ALA A 105 -12.67 19.18 -8.81
CA ALA A 105 -11.32 19.34 -9.36
C ALA A 105 -10.50 20.44 -8.67
N GLY A 106 -11.13 21.54 -8.24
CA GLY A 106 -10.46 22.63 -7.53
C GLY A 106 -9.83 22.20 -6.19
N GLN A 107 -10.51 21.36 -5.42
CA GLN A 107 -9.99 20.88 -4.13
C GLN A 107 -8.86 19.88 -4.33
N ILE A 108 -9.01 18.96 -5.30
CA ILE A 108 -7.95 18.01 -5.65
C ILE A 108 -6.71 18.74 -6.17
N ARG A 109 -6.91 19.78 -6.99
CA ARG A 109 -5.83 20.65 -7.47
C ARG A 109 -5.06 21.26 -6.33
N GLN A 110 -5.73 21.88 -5.36
CA GLN A 110 -5.07 22.51 -4.23
C GLN A 110 -4.20 21.51 -3.45
N MET A 111 -4.75 20.32 -3.15
CA MET A 111 -3.99 19.25 -2.51
C MET A 111 -2.79 18.81 -3.35
N ALA A 112 -2.97 18.62 -4.67
CA ALA A 112 -1.92 18.14 -5.55
C ALA A 112 -0.79 19.15 -5.75
N GLU A 113 -1.12 20.44 -5.91
CA GLU A 113 -0.13 21.53 -6.01
C GLU A 113 0.65 21.68 -4.69
N ALA A 114 -0.05 21.68 -3.55
CA ALA A 114 0.59 21.75 -2.24
C ALA A 114 1.50 20.53 -1.97
N ALA A 115 1.05 19.33 -2.33
CA ALA A 115 1.86 18.12 -2.24
C ALA A 115 3.10 18.21 -3.14
N PHE A 116 2.94 18.67 -4.38
CA PHE A 116 4.06 18.83 -5.31
C PHE A 116 5.11 19.80 -4.75
N GLU A 117 4.68 20.98 -4.32
CA GLU A 117 5.58 21.98 -3.74
C GLU A 117 6.27 21.45 -2.48
N ARG A 118 5.54 20.71 -1.62
CA ARG A 118 6.12 20.10 -0.42
C ARG A 118 7.19 19.05 -0.74
N PHE A 119 7.02 18.25 -1.79
CA PHE A 119 7.99 17.19 -2.13
C PHE A 119 9.19 17.69 -2.94
N TYR A 120 9.02 18.75 -3.74
CA TYR A 120 10.03 19.20 -4.70
C TYR A 120 10.55 20.62 -4.46
N GLY A 121 9.98 21.37 -3.51
CA GLY A 121 10.41 22.72 -3.14
C GLY A 121 10.13 23.80 -4.20
N VAL A 122 9.35 23.48 -5.23
CA VAL A 122 9.01 24.39 -6.34
C VAL A 122 7.54 24.22 -6.75
N PRO A 123 6.90 25.26 -7.31
CA PRO A 123 5.53 25.16 -7.79
C PRO A 123 5.40 24.17 -8.95
N ALA A 124 4.25 23.50 -9.01
CA ALA A 124 3.95 22.48 -10.01
C ALA A 124 3.95 22.98 -11.46
N GLY A 125 3.78 24.29 -11.68
CA GLY A 125 3.83 24.93 -13.00
C GLY A 125 2.45 25.10 -13.64
N LEU A 126 2.38 25.92 -14.69
CA LEU A 126 1.12 26.37 -15.28
C LEU A 126 0.31 25.23 -15.92
N ASP A 127 0.97 24.29 -16.59
CA ASP A 127 0.31 23.20 -17.31
C ASP A 127 -0.13 22.04 -16.40
N PHE A 128 0.37 21.97 -15.17
CA PHE A 128 0.08 20.88 -14.24
C PHE A 128 -1.42 20.76 -13.92
N THR A 129 -2.10 21.90 -13.77
CA THR A 129 -3.53 21.91 -13.47
C THR A 129 -4.36 21.33 -14.61
N GLY A 130 -4.05 21.69 -15.86
CA GLY A 130 -4.76 21.16 -17.03
C GLY A 130 -4.62 19.64 -17.11
N GLU A 131 -3.40 19.16 -16.88
CA GLU A 131 -3.07 17.73 -16.88
C GLU A 131 -3.78 16.95 -15.79
N LEU A 132 -3.82 17.50 -14.58
CA LEU A 132 -4.57 16.91 -13.48
C LEU A 132 -6.07 16.83 -13.82
N ILE A 133 -6.65 17.89 -14.36
CA ILE A 133 -8.07 17.92 -14.74
C ILE A 133 -8.36 16.87 -15.83
N ASP A 134 -7.52 16.77 -16.85
CA ASP A 134 -7.67 15.77 -17.90
C ASP A 134 -7.53 14.34 -17.34
N TYR A 135 -6.63 14.12 -16.39
CA TYR A 135 -6.51 12.84 -15.68
C TYR A 135 -7.78 12.48 -14.91
N LEU A 136 -8.34 13.43 -14.16
CA LEU A 136 -9.57 13.21 -13.38
C LEU A 136 -10.76 12.87 -14.29
N HIS A 137 -10.84 13.49 -15.47
CA HIS A 137 -11.88 13.22 -16.45
C HIS A 137 -11.56 12.08 -17.42
N ARG A 138 -10.41 11.41 -17.28
CA ARG A 138 -9.97 10.31 -18.15
C ARG A 138 -9.85 10.72 -19.64
N ARG A 139 -9.40 11.96 -19.90
CA ARG A 139 -9.30 12.54 -21.25
C ARG A 139 -7.89 12.48 -21.82
N GLY A 140 -7.82 12.53 -23.15
CA GLY A 140 -6.56 12.51 -23.90
C GLY A 140 -5.70 11.29 -23.54
N HIS A 141 -4.42 11.55 -23.30
CA HIS A 141 -3.46 10.55 -22.86
C HIS A 141 -3.72 9.90 -21.49
N TRP A 142 -4.62 10.46 -20.67
CA TRP A 142 -5.04 9.86 -19.40
C TRP A 142 -6.26 8.95 -19.52
N SER A 143 -6.76 8.73 -20.74
CA SER A 143 -7.81 7.74 -21.00
C SER A 143 -7.35 6.31 -20.64
N PRO A 144 -8.28 5.40 -20.28
CA PRO A 144 -7.92 4.02 -19.95
C PRO A 144 -7.14 3.29 -21.05
N ASP A 145 -7.46 3.60 -22.30
CA ASP A 145 -6.80 3.02 -23.47
C ASP A 145 -5.39 3.59 -23.66
N SER A 146 -5.22 4.91 -23.53
CA SER A 146 -3.90 5.56 -23.65
C SER A 146 -2.93 5.15 -22.52
N MET A 147 -3.45 4.94 -21.30
CA MET A 147 -2.67 4.40 -20.19
C MET A 147 -2.54 2.87 -20.23
N ASN A 148 -3.07 2.21 -21.26
CA ASN A 148 -2.97 0.77 -21.49
C ASN A 148 -3.49 -0.11 -20.33
N LEU A 149 -4.48 0.39 -19.56
CA LEU A 149 -4.88 -0.20 -18.28
C LEU A 149 -5.40 -1.63 -18.40
N LYS A 150 -6.09 -1.94 -19.51
CA LYS A 150 -6.65 -3.27 -19.77
C LYS A 150 -5.54 -4.31 -19.98
N ASN A 151 -4.54 -3.98 -20.78
CA ASN A 151 -3.43 -4.89 -21.08
C ASN A 151 -2.50 -5.05 -19.87
N GLU A 152 -2.27 -3.97 -19.12
CA GLU A 152 -1.51 -4.02 -17.86
C GLU A 152 -2.17 -4.96 -16.84
N LYS A 153 -3.49 -4.89 -16.71
CA LYS A 153 -4.26 -5.80 -15.85
C LYS A 153 -4.23 -7.25 -16.36
N ALA A 154 -4.33 -7.45 -17.67
CA ALA A 154 -4.24 -8.77 -18.28
C ALA A 154 -2.85 -9.41 -18.05
N ARG A 155 -1.78 -8.63 -18.25
CA ARG A 155 -0.39 -9.07 -18.01
C ARG A 155 -0.16 -9.45 -16.55
N ALA A 156 -0.59 -8.61 -15.62
CA ALA A 156 -0.47 -8.88 -14.19
C ALA A 156 -1.19 -10.19 -13.80
N THR A 157 -2.41 -10.38 -14.32
CA THR A 157 -3.17 -11.63 -14.12
C THR A 157 -2.44 -12.84 -14.68
N ALA A 158 -1.90 -12.76 -15.90
CA ALA A 158 -1.16 -13.85 -16.54
C ALA A 158 0.12 -14.23 -15.78
N GLU A 159 0.79 -13.26 -15.17
CA GLU A 159 1.98 -13.47 -14.34
C GLU A 159 1.67 -13.88 -12.89
N GLY A 160 0.39 -13.89 -12.47
CA GLY A 160 -0.01 -14.12 -11.09
C GLY A 160 0.48 -13.03 -10.13
N LYS A 161 0.68 -11.81 -10.63
CA LYS A 161 1.19 -10.66 -9.86
C LYS A 161 0.14 -9.56 -9.78
N GLN A 162 0.34 -8.64 -8.85
CA GLN A 162 -0.44 -7.40 -8.81
C GLN A 162 0.03 -6.43 -9.91
N VAL A 163 -0.88 -5.57 -10.37
CA VAL A 163 -0.54 -4.53 -11.34
C VAL A 163 0.48 -3.58 -10.71
N ASN A 164 1.57 -3.33 -11.42
CA ASN A 164 2.58 -2.39 -11.00
C ASN A 164 2.20 -0.97 -11.48
N MET A 165 1.48 -0.21 -10.66
CA MET A 165 1.10 1.18 -11.02
C MET A 165 2.30 2.07 -11.30
N LEU A 166 3.47 1.83 -10.68
CA LEU A 166 4.65 2.64 -10.96
C LEU A 166 5.08 2.51 -12.41
N ASN A 167 4.94 1.32 -13.00
CA ASN A 167 5.26 1.14 -14.42
C ASN A 167 4.29 1.92 -15.31
N ILE A 168 3.00 1.99 -14.95
CA ILE A 168 1.99 2.77 -15.69
C ILE A 168 2.33 4.26 -15.66
N TRP A 169 2.73 4.79 -14.50
CA TRP A 169 3.09 6.21 -14.40
C TRP A 169 4.46 6.52 -15.01
N ARG A 170 5.41 5.58 -14.94
CA ARG A 170 6.76 5.73 -15.51
C ARG A 170 6.79 5.83 -17.03
N THR A 171 5.78 5.34 -17.75
CA THR A 171 5.71 5.59 -19.20
C THR A 171 5.53 7.07 -19.54
N TRP A 172 5.06 7.87 -18.58
CA TRP A 172 4.79 9.29 -18.73
C TRP A 172 5.80 10.18 -18.00
N THR A 173 6.70 9.60 -17.21
CA THR A 173 7.84 10.34 -16.66
C THR A 173 8.90 10.50 -17.75
N PRO A 174 9.34 11.72 -18.07
CA PRO A 174 10.42 11.92 -19.04
C PRO A 174 11.68 11.13 -18.65
N ILE A 175 12.35 10.58 -19.65
CA ILE A 175 13.67 9.99 -19.47
C ILE A 175 14.64 11.16 -19.30
N ALA A 176 15.21 11.31 -18.10
CA ALA A 176 16.25 12.30 -17.88
C ALA A 176 17.56 11.80 -18.52
N ASP A 177 18.22 12.66 -19.30
CA ASP A 177 19.58 12.39 -19.75
C ASP A 177 20.51 12.33 -18.53
N ALA A 178 21.45 11.36 -18.54
CA ALA A 178 22.26 10.99 -17.39
C ALA A 178 23.12 12.13 -16.79
N GLU A 179 23.25 13.25 -17.49
CA GLU A 179 24.05 14.40 -17.08
C GLU A 179 23.36 15.27 -16.00
N ALA A 180 22.03 15.16 -15.81
CA ALA A 180 21.31 15.97 -14.82
C ALA A 180 20.12 15.23 -14.18
N PRO A 181 20.39 14.20 -13.34
CA PRO A 181 19.35 13.32 -12.76
C PRO A 181 18.35 14.03 -11.84
N ASP A 182 18.66 15.23 -11.37
CA ASP A 182 17.81 16.01 -10.44
C ASP A 182 16.91 17.04 -11.17
N THR A 183 16.92 17.06 -12.51
CA THR A 183 16.12 18.03 -13.27
C THR A 183 14.65 17.62 -13.29
N LEU A 184 13.78 18.49 -12.78
CA LEU A 184 12.34 18.26 -12.82
C LEU A 184 11.82 18.29 -14.27
N PRO A 185 10.80 17.47 -14.59
CA PRO A 185 10.14 17.52 -15.88
C PRO A 185 9.67 18.93 -16.23
N ALA A 186 9.90 19.35 -17.48
CA ALA A 186 9.41 20.64 -17.98
C ALA A 186 7.90 20.62 -18.23
N SER A 187 7.35 19.47 -18.65
CA SER A 187 5.92 19.31 -18.97
C SER A 187 5.05 19.07 -17.74
N GLY A 188 3.82 19.59 -17.76
CA GLY A 188 2.81 19.32 -16.74
C GLY A 188 2.53 17.82 -16.57
N ALA A 189 2.42 17.07 -17.67
CA ALA A 189 2.18 15.63 -17.65
C ALA A 189 3.30 14.87 -16.96
N GLY A 190 4.56 15.26 -17.23
CA GLY A 190 5.73 14.65 -16.58
C GLY A 190 5.77 14.95 -15.08
N ARG A 191 5.42 16.18 -14.68
CA ARG A 191 5.31 16.57 -13.26
C ARG A 191 4.19 15.83 -12.54
N LEU A 192 3.03 15.65 -13.19
CA LEU A 192 1.92 14.84 -12.67
C LEU A 192 2.33 13.38 -12.49
N ALA A 193 2.95 12.79 -13.51
CA ALA A 193 3.45 11.41 -13.46
C ALA A 193 4.54 11.22 -12.39
N LEU A 194 5.41 12.22 -12.20
CA LEU A 194 6.43 12.22 -11.16
C LEU A 194 5.80 12.26 -9.75
N LEU A 195 4.81 13.11 -9.52
CA LEU A 195 4.08 13.16 -8.25
C LEU A 195 3.36 11.84 -7.98
N ALA A 196 2.60 11.33 -8.95
CA ALA A 196 1.89 10.05 -8.82
C ALA A 196 2.84 8.89 -8.52
N THR A 197 3.98 8.82 -9.24
CA THR A 197 5.02 7.80 -8.99
C THR A 197 5.57 7.93 -7.57
N ARG A 198 5.83 9.15 -7.10
CA ARG A 198 6.33 9.38 -5.74
C ARG A 198 5.34 8.88 -4.70
N LEU A 199 4.07 9.31 -4.78
CA LEU A 199 3.04 8.93 -3.81
C LEU A 199 2.79 7.41 -3.80
N LEU A 200 2.69 6.80 -4.97
CA LEU A 200 2.45 5.35 -5.10
C LEU A 200 3.69 4.51 -4.77
N SER A 201 4.87 5.12 -4.61
CA SER A 201 6.08 4.40 -4.16
C SER A 201 6.23 4.39 -2.64
N VAL A 202 5.48 5.22 -1.92
CA VAL A 202 5.53 5.27 -0.46
C VAL A 202 4.88 4.03 0.14
N VAL A 203 5.61 3.36 1.02
CA VAL A 203 5.14 2.24 1.85
C VAL A 203 5.12 2.73 3.30
N PRO A 204 3.94 3.01 3.91
CA PRO A 204 3.81 3.56 5.25
C PRO A 204 3.86 2.44 6.30
N ASN A 205 4.77 1.47 6.15
CA ASN A 205 5.02 0.45 7.16
C ASN A 205 6.52 0.24 7.38
N SER A 206 6.88 -0.12 8.61
CA SER A 206 8.21 -0.62 8.97
C SER A 206 8.30 -2.14 8.80
N ALA A 207 7.24 -2.84 8.42
CA ALA A 207 7.23 -4.30 8.36
C ALA A 207 8.30 -4.86 7.40
N GLY A 208 8.58 -4.17 6.29
CA GLY A 208 9.70 -4.50 5.40
C GLY A 208 11.06 -4.38 6.11
N THR A 209 11.27 -3.32 6.90
CA THR A 209 12.51 -3.14 7.66
C THR A 209 12.59 -4.09 8.86
N GLU A 210 11.48 -4.41 9.52
CA GLU A 210 11.37 -5.39 10.61
C GLU A 210 11.66 -6.83 10.16
N ARG A 211 11.21 -7.23 8.95
CA ARG A 211 11.60 -8.52 8.36
C ARG A 211 13.09 -8.60 8.13
N ILE A 212 13.69 -7.51 7.63
CA ILE A 212 15.15 -7.41 7.47
C ILE A 212 15.83 -7.47 8.84
N PHE A 213 15.34 -6.76 9.86
CA PHE A 213 15.89 -6.80 11.22
C PHE A 213 15.76 -8.17 11.88
N SER A 214 14.68 -8.90 11.61
CA SER A 214 14.51 -10.29 12.05
C SER A 214 15.56 -11.20 11.42
N LEU A 215 15.90 -10.97 10.14
CA LEU A 215 16.97 -11.68 9.46
C LEU A 215 18.34 -11.31 10.03
N PHE A 216 18.58 -10.04 10.34
CA PHE A 216 19.75 -9.60 11.10
C PHE A 216 19.82 -10.31 12.46
N GLY A 217 18.70 -10.42 13.18
CA GLY A 217 18.59 -11.16 14.44
C GLY A 217 18.99 -12.62 14.26
N PHE A 218 18.48 -13.31 13.24
CA PHE A 218 18.90 -14.68 12.93
C PHE A 218 20.42 -14.79 12.70
N VAL A 219 21.01 -13.88 11.92
CA VAL A 219 22.44 -13.91 11.60
C VAL A 219 23.31 -13.48 12.79
N HIS A 220 22.83 -12.58 13.66
CA HIS A 220 23.54 -12.06 14.83
C HIS A 220 23.40 -12.94 16.07
N THR A 221 22.18 -13.30 16.49
CA THR A 221 21.91 -13.82 17.84
C THR A 221 21.74 -15.33 17.92
N LYS A 222 21.33 -16.03 16.85
CA LYS A 222 21.06 -17.48 16.88
C LYS A 222 22.05 -18.31 16.05
N HIS A 223 23.34 -18.22 16.38
CA HIS A 223 24.36 -19.29 16.36
C HIS A 223 25.74 -18.66 16.39
N ARG A 224 26.34 -18.42 17.57
CA ARG A 224 27.80 -18.16 17.76
C ARG A 224 28.53 -17.52 16.56
N ASN A 225 28.00 -16.44 15.99
CA ASN A 225 28.44 -15.97 14.68
C ASN A 225 29.41 -14.80 14.91
N ARG A 226 30.72 -15.06 14.80
CA ARG A 226 31.78 -14.05 14.90
C ARG A 226 31.91 -13.20 13.62
N LEU A 227 30.81 -13.00 12.90
CA LEU A 227 30.83 -12.16 11.70
C LEU A 227 30.88 -10.69 12.09
N THR A 228 31.76 -9.95 11.43
CA THR A 228 31.80 -8.49 11.54
C THR A 228 30.51 -7.88 10.97
N LYS A 229 30.13 -6.71 11.48
CA LYS A 229 28.91 -5.99 11.06
C LYS A 229 28.78 -5.87 9.53
N ASP A 230 29.89 -5.63 8.84
CA ASP A 230 29.94 -5.51 7.37
C ASP A 230 29.59 -6.82 6.66
N LYS A 231 30.13 -7.96 7.12
CA LYS A 231 29.80 -9.28 6.56
C LYS A 231 28.35 -9.66 6.82
N VAL A 232 27.82 -9.36 8.01
CA VAL A 232 26.41 -9.59 8.33
C VAL A 232 25.51 -8.79 7.40
N ARG A 233 25.80 -7.49 7.21
CA ARG A 233 25.05 -6.63 6.28
C ARG A 233 25.06 -7.19 4.86
N LYS A 234 26.23 -7.54 4.32
CA LYS A 234 26.36 -8.12 2.97
C LYS A 234 25.55 -9.42 2.84
N GLN A 235 25.63 -10.30 3.84
CA GLN A 235 24.88 -11.56 3.83
C GLN A 235 23.36 -11.35 3.87
N VAL A 236 22.89 -10.39 4.67
CA VAL A 236 21.47 -10.02 4.72
C VAL A 236 21.03 -9.43 3.38
N LEU A 237 21.80 -8.52 2.78
CA LEU A 237 21.49 -7.93 1.48
C LEU A 237 21.41 -9.00 0.37
N VAL A 238 22.37 -9.92 0.31
CA VAL A 238 22.36 -11.04 -0.64
C VAL A 238 21.13 -11.92 -0.43
N ARG A 239 20.78 -12.24 0.82
CA ARG A 239 19.58 -13.04 1.13
C ARG A 239 18.29 -12.34 0.71
N VAL A 240 18.17 -11.03 0.96
CA VAL A 240 16.99 -10.23 0.56
C VAL A 240 16.89 -10.17 -0.96
N ASP A 241 17.99 -9.92 -1.66
CA ASP A 241 18.03 -9.88 -3.13
C ASP A 241 17.71 -11.26 -3.75
N THR A 242 18.26 -12.34 -3.19
CA THR A 242 17.97 -13.71 -3.62
C THR A 242 16.48 -14.02 -3.43
N ALA A 243 15.90 -13.70 -2.26
CA ALA A 243 14.48 -13.92 -1.99
C ALA A 243 13.58 -13.07 -2.90
N ARG A 244 14.00 -11.85 -3.25
CA ARG A 244 13.28 -10.97 -4.18
C ARG A 244 13.29 -11.49 -5.61
N ARG A 245 14.41 -12.05 -6.07
CA ARG A 245 14.58 -12.54 -7.45
C ARG A 245 14.00 -13.92 -7.68
N TYR A 246 14.11 -14.81 -6.71
CA TYR A 246 13.79 -16.23 -6.88
C TYR A 246 12.66 -16.74 -5.97
N GLY A 247 12.06 -15.83 -5.18
CA GLY A 247 11.14 -16.20 -4.11
C GLY A 247 11.88 -16.67 -2.86
N SER A 248 11.31 -16.45 -1.68
CA SER A 248 11.81 -17.07 -0.47
C SER A 248 11.63 -18.59 -0.60
N GLY A 249 12.72 -19.33 -0.78
CA GLY A 249 12.70 -20.79 -0.84
C GLY A 249 11.82 -21.33 0.27
N VAL A 250 10.89 -22.23 -0.08
CA VAL A 250 9.95 -22.86 0.84
C VAL A 250 10.75 -23.36 2.04
N ASN A 251 10.59 -22.70 3.19
CA ASN A 251 11.05 -23.25 4.45
C ASN A 251 10.15 -24.45 4.74
N HIS A 252 10.47 -25.59 4.13
CA HIS A 252 10.14 -26.87 4.72
C HIS A 252 10.91 -26.92 6.03
N SER A 253 10.35 -26.32 7.06
CA SER A 253 10.48 -26.86 8.39
C SER A 253 9.87 -28.25 8.30
N ARG A 254 10.69 -29.24 7.89
CA ARG A 254 10.42 -30.64 8.19
C ARG A 254 10.29 -30.67 9.70
N LYS A 255 9.05 -30.60 10.20
CA LYS A 255 8.74 -31.01 11.56
C LYS A 255 9.41 -32.36 11.71
N ARG A 256 10.48 -32.43 12.51
CA ARG A 256 11.06 -33.71 12.90
C ARG A 256 9.93 -34.45 13.58
N LYS A 257 9.41 -35.49 12.94
CA LYS A 257 8.54 -36.45 13.61
C LYS A 257 9.43 -37.11 14.67
N PHE A 258 9.25 -36.73 15.91
CA PHE A 258 9.67 -37.57 17.02
C PHE A 258 8.58 -38.62 17.20
N GLY A 259 8.96 -39.88 17.14
CA GLY A 259 8.05 -41.03 17.30
C GLY A 259 7.55 -41.59 15.98
N ALA A 260 8.33 -42.50 15.40
CA ALA A 260 7.85 -43.65 14.65
C ALA A 260 8.94 -44.71 14.81
N ASP A 261 8.67 -45.60 15.78
CA ASP A 261 9.36 -46.82 16.22
C ASP A 261 10.79 -46.70 16.78
#